data_AF-A0A0E3U619-F1
#
_entry.id   AF-A0A0E3U619-F1
#
_cell.length_a   1.000
_cell.length_b   1.000
_cell.length_c   1.000
_cell.angle_alpha   90.00
_cell.angle_beta   90.00
_cell.angle_gamma   90.00
#
_symmetry.space_group_name_H-M   'P 1'
#
loop_
_entity.id
_entity.type
_entity.pdbx_description
1 polymer ?
#
loop_
_entity_poly.entity_id
_entity_poly.type
_entity_poly.pdbx_seq_one_letter_code
_entity_poly.pdbx_strand_id
1 'polypeptide(L)'
;MREASIPQAAHVGPGGALRRLPILSAKGTAEPAPPRPAVDYLFFREPLKADAPLLERWAVAATAGSASDAWSAFVGGISARFFKGSLRQRVMDALILSLDILPPQHRADALACLLADGPEGVAAVEEFWKYFGLKRIPEVDRARVAALLLHYEIGK
;
A
#
# COMPACT_ATOMS: atom_id res chain seq x y z
N MET A 1 12.94 39.90 -52.06
CA MET A 1 13.19 39.81 -50.60
C MET A 1 13.68 41.17 -50.15
N ARG A 2 12.91 41.88 -49.33
CA ARG A 2 13.22 43.25 -48.88
C ARG A 2 13.58 43.22 -47.40
N GLU A 3 14.75 43.79 -47.11
CA GLU A 3 15.34 44.03 -45.79
C GLU A 3 14.42 44.88 -44.90
N ALA A 4 14.42 44.56 -43.61
CA ALA A 4 13.67 45.26 -42.57
C ALA A 4 14.49 46.46 -42.04
N SER A 5 13.84 47.62 -42.02
CA SER A 5 14.36 48.88 -41.45
C SER A 5 14.37 48.86 -39.91
N ILE A 6 15.46 49.40 -39.36
CA ILE A 6 15.75 49.73 -37.94
C ILE A 6 15.10 51.11 -37.58
N PRO A 7 14.97 51.56 -36.30
CA PRO A 7 16.13 52.04 -35.50
C PRO A 7 16.08 51.78 -33.97
N GLN A 8 17.27 51.95 -33.38
CA GLN A 8 17.62 51.97 -31.96
C GLN A 8 16.90 53.04 -31.12
N ALA A 9 16.84 52.82 -29.80
CA ALA A 9 17.18 53.86 -28.83
C ALA A 9 17.87 53.23 -27.60
N ALA A 10 18.93 53.90 -27.17
CA ALA A 10 19.94 53.42 -26.25
C ALA A 10 19.88 54.12 -24.87
N HIS A 11 20.64 53.54 -23.95
CA HIS A 11 21.32 54.15 -22.78
C HIS A 11 20.71 54.08 -21.36
N VAL A 12 21.51 53.41 -20.50
CA VAL A 12 22.08 53.90 -19.21
C VAL A 12 21.22 53.86 -17.95
N GLY A 13 21.70 53.09 -16.94
CA GLY A 13 21.24 53.09 -15.54
C GLY A 13 21.58 54.39 -14.79
N PRO A 14 21.38 54.53 -13.45
CA PRO A 14 21.80 53.55 -12.42
C PRO A 14 20.88 53.45 -11.17
N GLY A 15 21.19 52.50 -10.28
CA GLY A 15 21.06 52.67 -8.82
C GLY A 15 19.67 52.68 -8.18
N GLY A 16 19.32 51.59 -7.49
CA GLY A 16 18.16 51.57 -6.58
C GLY A 16 18.01 50.25 -5.81
N ALA A 17 18.73 50.14 -4.69
CA ALA A 17 18.52 49.23 -3.55
C ALA A 17 17.67 47.95 -3.80
N LEU A 18 18.35 46.81 -3.97
CA LEU A 18 17.77 45.48 -3.70
C LEU A 18 17.37 45.40 -2.21
N ARG A 19 16.10 45.70 -1.91
CA ARG A 19 15.49 45.29 -0.64
C ARG A 19 15.45 43.76 -0.61
N ARG A 20 16.47 43.14 0.00
CA ARG A 20 16.40 41.75 0.43
C ARG A 20 15.24 41.62 1.42
N LEU A 21 14.18 40.93 1.02
CA LEU A 21 13.19 40.44 1.94
C LEU A 21 13.88 39.44 2.89
N PRO A 22 13.75 39.57 4.22
CA PRO A 22 14.21 38.53 5.11
C PRO A 22 13.32 37.31 4.91
N ILE A 23 13.85 36.28 4.26
CA ILE A 23 13.26 34.95 4.28
C ILE A 23 13.34 34.52 5.75
N LEU A 24 12.21 34.62 6.44
CA LEU A 24 12.01 34.00 7.74
C LEU A 24 12.27 32.50 7.55
N SER A 25 13.44 32.07 7.99
CA SER A 25 13.81 30.67 8.11
C SER A 25 12.81 30.04 9.06
N ALA A 26 11.82 29.36 8.50
CA ALA A 26 10.90 28.54 9.27
C ALA A 26 11.74 27.45 9.95
N LYS A 27 11.99 27.67 11.24
CA LYS A 27 12.51 26.66 12.16
C LYS A 27 11.77 25.35 11.89
N GLY A 28 12.57 24.28 11.76
CA GLY A 28 12.14 22.96 11.33
C GLY A 28 10.75 22.58 11.81
N THR A 29 9.84 22.49 10.85
CA THR A 29 8.77 21.51 10.93
C THR A 29 9.46 20.16 11.06
N ALA A 30 9.40 19.57 12.25
CA ALA A 30 9.62 18.14 12.41
C ALA A 30 8.75 17.48 11.33
N GLU A 31 9.39 16.85 10.34
CA GLU A 31 8.69 16.09 9.34
C GLU A 31 7.82 15.09 10.10
N PRO A 32 6.48 15.13 9.98
CA PRO A 32 5.67 14.12 10.63
C PRO A 32 6.17 12.78 10.13
N ALA A 33 6.51 11.88 11.06
CA ALA A 33 6.98 10.55 10.70
C ALA A 33 6.03 9.99 9.62
N PRO A 34 6.58 9.42 8.52
CA PRO A 34 5.75 8.97 7.42
C PRO A 34 4.66 8.05 8.01
N PRO A 35 3.39 8.25 7.63
CA PRO A 35 2.31 7.43 8.15
C PRO A 35 2.67 5.97 7.92
N ARG A 36 2.53 5.14 8.96
CA ARG A 36 2.73 3.69 8.78
C ARG A 36 1.70 3.24 7.75
N PRO A 37 2.04 2.39 6.78
CA PRO A 37 1.12 2.04 5.68
C PRO A 37 -0.22 1.46 6.17
N ALA A 38 -0.26 0.84 7.35
CA ALA A 38 -1.52 0.41 7.97
C ALA A 38 -2.51 1.56 8.28
N VAL A 39 -2.03 2.80 8.48
CA VAL A 39 -2.84 4.01 8.68
C VAL A 39 -3.63 4.34 7.41
N ASP A 40 -3.00 4.17 6.24
CA ASP A 40 -3.60 4.48 4.95
C ASP A 40 -4.78 3.56 4.61
N TYR A 41 -4.85 2.38 5.25
CA TYR A 41 -5.90 1.39 5.05
C TYR A 41 -6.85 1.23 6.24
N LEU A 42 -6.86 2.17 7.20
CA LEU A 42 -7.82 2.15 8.32
C LEU A 42 -9.28 2.14 7.87
N PHE A 43 -9.58 2.79 6.74
CA PHE A 43 -10.91 2.80 6.14
C PHE A 43 -11.43 1.41 5.74
N PHE A 44 -10.53 0.46 5.48
CA PHE A 44 -10.86 -0.94 5.19
C PHE A 44 -10.79 -1.78 6.47
N ARG A 45 -9.70 -1.59 7.22
CA ARG A 45 -9.38 -2.37 8.42
C ARG A 45 -10.39 -2.23 9.54
N GLU A 46 -10.84 -1.02 9.86
CA GLU A 46 -11.79 -0.79 10.96
C GLU A 46 -13.18 -1.37 10.65
N PRO A 47 -13.77 -1.15 9.45
CA PRO A 47 -15.00 -1.83 9.08
C PRO A 47 -14.86 -3.35 9.02
N LEU A 48 -13.72 -3.87 8.57
CA LEU A 48 -13.47 -5.30 8.52
C LEU A 48 -13.47 -5.93 9.93
N LYS A 49 -12.86 -5.27 10.93
CA LYS A 49 -12.93 -5.73 12.34
C LYS A 49 -14.34 -5.76 12.89
N ALA A 50 -15.17 -4.78 12.51
CA ALA A 50 -16.53 -4.64 13.01
C ALA A 50 -17.53 -5.60 12.32
N ASP A 51 -17.20 -6.11 11.13
CA ASP A 51 -18.06 -6.95 10.30
C ASP A 51 -17.62 -8.43 10.41
N ALA A 52 -18.08 -9.10 11.46
CA ALA A 52 -17.78 -10.52 11.69
C ALA A 52 -18.16 -11.44 10.51
N PRO A 53 -19.33 -11.26 9.83
CA PRO A 53 -19.65 -12.03 8.63
C PRO A 53 -18.65 -11.82 7.48
N LEU A 54 -18.11 -10.60 7.33
CA LEU A 54 -17.07 -10.33 6.32
C LEU A 54 -15.74 -11.01 6.67
N LEU A 55 -15.36 -11.03 7.95
CA LEU A 55 -14.18 -11.78 8.41
C LEU A 55 -14.33 -13.29 8.20
N GLU A 56 -15.51 -13.83 8.49
CA GLU A 56 -15.81 -15.25 8.26
C GLU A 56 -15.72 -15.60 6.76
N ARG A 57 -16.29 -14.76 5.89
CA ARG A 57 -16.14 -14.93 4.43
C ARG A 57 -14.68 -14.90 3.99
N TRP A 58 -13.87 -14.02 4.57
CA TRP A 58 -12.44 -13.99 4.27
C TRP A 58 -11.75 -15.30 4.71
N ALA A 59 -12.03 -15.78 5.93
CA ALA A 59 -11.47 -17.02 6.43
C ALA A 59 -11.85 -18.22 5.56
N VAL A 60 -13.14 -18.33 5.19
CA VAL A 60 -13.65 -19.39 4.30
C VAL A 60 -12.98 -19.32 2.93
N ALA A 61 -12.88 -18.13 2.34
CA ALA A 61 -12.23 -17.91 1.07
C ALA A 61 -10.73 -18.28 1.10
N ALA A 62 -10.04 -17.90 2.18
CA ALA A 62 -8.64 -18.22 2.37
C ALA A 62 -8.39 -19.73 2.47
N THR A 63 -9.22 -20.45 3.24
CA THR A 63 -9.10 -21.91 3.37
C THR A 63 -9.48 -22.64 2.07
N ALA A 64 -10.36 -22.06 1.24
CA ALA A 64 -10.69 -22.61 -0.08
C ALA A 64 -9.55 -22.43 -1.12
N GLY A 65 -8.62 -21.50 -0.90
CA GLY A 65 -7.47 -21.25 -1.77
C GLY A 65 -7.69 -20.15 -2.82
N SER A 66 -6.60 -19.62 -3.39
CA SER A 66 -6.63 -18.47 -4.32
C SER A 66 -7.37 -18.74 -5.62
N ALA A 67 -7.32 -19.98 -6.13
CA ALA A 67 -7.99 -20.37 -7.35
C ALA A 67 -9.50 -20.62 -7.18
N SER A 68 -10.03 -20.48 -5.95
CA SER A 68 -11.44 -20.74 -5.68
C SER A 68 -12.36 -19.58 -6.06
N ASP A 69 -13.60 -19.90 -6.43
CA ASP A 69 -14.65 -18.91 -6.63
C ASP A 69 -14.93 -18.11 -5.35
N ALA A 70 -14.75 -18.72 -4.17
CA ALA A 70 -14.90 -18.06 -2.89
C ALA A 70 -13.89 -16.92 -2.70
N TRP A 71 -12.63 -17.15 -3.08
CA TRP A 71 -11.59 -16.13 -3.05
C TRP A 71 -11.84 -15.03 -4.07
N SER A 72 -12.15 -15.39 -5.32
CA SER A 72 -12.49 -14.41 -6.37
C SER A 72 -13.68 -13.53 -5.97
N ALA A 73 -14.75 -14.14 -5.44
CA ALA A 73 -15.94 -13.43 -4.97
C ALA A 73 -15.65 -12.52 -3.77
N PHE A 74 -14.81 -12.99 -2.82
CA PHE A 74 -14.40 -12.18 -1.68
C PHE A 74 -13.60 -10.94 -2.13
N VAL A 75 -12.55 -11.12 -2.94
CA VAL A 75 -11.71 -10.03 -3.45
C VAL A 75 -12.53 -9.05 -4.29
N GLY A 76 -13.39 -9.56 -5.17
CA GLY A 76 -14.30 -8.72 -5.98
C GLY A 76 -15.28 -7.93 -5.11
N GLY A 77 -15.84 -8.57 -4.08
CA GLY A 77 -16.77 -7.94 -3.13
C GLY A 77 -16.13 -6.80 -2.33
N ILE A 78 -14.92 -7.01 -1.78
CA ILE A 78 -14.23 -5.94 -1.05
C ILE A 78 -13.74 -4.84 -1.99
N SER A 79 -13.31 -5.18 -3.21
CA SER A 79 -12.87 -4.20 -4.21
C SER A 79 -14.03 -3.26 -4.57
N ALA A 80 -15.23 -3.80 -4.81
CA ALA A 80 -16.42 -3.00 -5.08
C ALA A 80 -16.85 -2.18 -3.85
N ARG A 81 -16.88 -2.79 -2.66
CA ARG A 81 -17.42 -2.17 -1.44
C ARG A 81 -16.52 -1.07 -0.86
N PHE A 82 -15.21 -1.31 -0.78
CA PHE A 82 -14.28 -0.43 -0.08
C PHE A 82 -13.38 0.36 -1.02
N PHE A 83 -13.05 -0.20 -2.18
CA PHE A 83 -12.08 0.37 -3.09
C PHE A 83 -12.71 0.95 -4.36
N LYS A 84 -14.04 0.90 -4.52
CA LYS A 84 -14.79 1.41 -5.68
C LYS A 84 -14.22 0.93 -7.02
N GLY A 85 -13.71 -0.31 -7.07
CA GLY A 85 -13.06 -0.87 -8.26
C GLY A 85 -11.64 -0.35 -8.52
N SER A 86 -10.93 0.12 -7.50
CA SER A 86 -9.50 0.47 -7.62
C SER A 86 -8.65 -0.72 -8.08
N LEU A 87 -7.41 -0.41 -8.47
CA LEU A 87 -6.40 -1.39 -8.87
C LEU A 87 -6.28 -2.53 -7.85
N ARG A 88 -6.12 -3.76 -8.37
CA ARG A 88 -5.98 -4.99 -7.58
C ARG A 88 -4.87 -4.88 -6.55
N GLN A 89 -3.77 -4.21 -6.88
CA GLN A 89 -2.66 -3.93 -5.96
C GLN A 89 -3.13 -3.33 -4.63
N ARG A 90 -3.95 -2.27 -4.64
CA ARG A 90 -4.44 -1.63 -3.41
C ARG A 90 -5.28 -2.55 -2.55
N VAL A 91 -6.01 -3.48 -3.18
CA VAL A 91 -6.79 -4.49 -2.46
C VAL A 91 -5.86 -5.48 -1.78
N MET A 92 -4.82 -5.95 -2.49
CA MET A 92 -3.82 -6.86 -1.93
C MET A 92 -3.01 -6.22 -0.79
N ASP A 93 -2.58 -4.97 -0.96
CA ASP A 93 -1.89 -4.18 0.06
C ASP A 93 -2.73 -4.09 1.35
N ALA A 94 -4.02 -3.79 1.20
CA ALA A 94 -4.93 -3.70 2.32
C ALA A 94 -5.13 -5.05 3.03
N LEU A 95 -5.17 -6.16 2.27
CA LEU A 95 -5.31 -7.50 2.83
C LEU A 95 -4.07 -7.93 3.63
N ILE A 96 -2.86 -7.75 3.10
CA ILE A 96 -1.63 -8.09 3.85
C ILE A 96 -1.48 -7.24 5.12
N LEU A 97 -1.80 -5.95 5.05
CA LEU A 97 -1.78 -5.05 6.21
C LEU A 97 -2.92 -5.33 7.21
N SER A 98 -3.90 -6.14 6.83
CA SER A 98 -5.05 -6.53 7.67
C SER A 98 -5.01 -7.99 8.11
N LEU A 99 -3.97 -8.73 7.74
CA LEU A 99 -3.86 -10.17 7.97
C LEU A 99 -3.96 -10.56 9.46
N ASP A 100 -3.57 -9.68 10.37
CA ASP A 100 -3.60 -9.96 11.82
C ASP A 100 -5.00 -9.89 12.41
N ILE A 101 -5.96 -9.32 11.68
CA ILE A 101 -7.36 -9.28 12.09
C ILE A 101 -8.00 -10.66 11.93
N LEU A 102 -7.52 -11.48 10.99
CA LEU A 102 -7.97 -12.85 10.87
C LEU A 102 -7.62 -13.66 12.13
N PRO A 103 -8.49 -14.62 12.50
CA PRO A 103 -8.15 -15.59 13.53
C PRO A 103 -6.82 -16.29 13.19
N PRO A 104 -5.96 -16.56 14.19
CA PRO A 104 -4.59 -17.02 13.95
C PRO A 104 -4.48 -18.22 13.01
N GLN A 105 -5.41 -19.17 13.11
CA GLN A 105 -5.45 -20.39 12.31
C GLN A 105 -5.67 -20.18 10.80
N HIS A 106 -6.23 -19.04 10.38
CA HIS A 106 -6.48 -18.75 8.95
C HIS A 106 -5.39 -17.89 8.30
N ARG A 107 -4.46 -17.34 9.09
CA ARG A 107 -3.46 -16.37 8.61
C ARG A 107 -2.51 -16.97 7.58
N ALA A 108 -2.11 -18.23 7.79
CA ALA A 108 -1.21 -18.91 6.87
C ALA A 108 -1.90 -19.25 5.54
N ASP A 109 -3.19 -19.63 5.57
CA ASP A 109 -4.00 -19.88 4.36
C ASP A 109 -4.21 -18.58 3.58
N ALA A 110 -4.55 -17.49 4.28
CA ALA A 110 -4.75 -16.19 3.66
C ALA A 110 -3.47 -15.64 3.04
N LEU A 111 -2.32 -15.83 3.70
CA LEU A 111 -1.02 -15.46 3.13
C LEU A 111 -0.70 -16.29 1.87
N ALA A 112 -0.94 -17.60 1.91
CA ALA A 112 -0.77 -18.46 0.74
C ALA A 112 -1.67 -18.00 -0.42
N CYS A 113 -2.92 -17.62 -0.13
CA CYS A 113 -3.81 -17.08 -1.13
C CYS A 113 -3.29 -15.79 -1.75
N LEU A 114 -2.78 -14.84 -0.95
CA LEU A 114 -2.18 -13.61 -1.45
C LEU A 114 -1.00 -13.89 -2.39
N LEU A 115 -0.07 -14.75 -1.99
CA LEU A 115 1.09 -15.10 -2.81
C LEU A 115 0.70 -15.81 -4.11
N ALA A 116 -0.35 -16.61 -4.09
CA ALA A 116 -0.84 -17.36 -5.24
C ALA A 116 -1.89 -16.59 -6.08
N ASP A 117 -2.26 -15.36 -5.70
CA ASP A 117 -3.27 -14.54 -6.40
C ASP A 117 -2.71 -13.76 -7.61
N GLY A 118 -1.42 -13.94 -7.91
CA GLY A 118 -0.75 -13.29 -9.04
C GLY A 118 0.27 -12.24 -8.60
N PRO A 119 0.82 -11.47 -9.56
CA PRO A 119 1.96 -10.58 -9.30
C PRO A 119 1.64 -9.47 -8.29
N GLU A 120 0.41 -8.97 -8.26
CA GLU A 120 0.00 -7.93 -7.30
C GLU A 120 0.03 -8.44 -5.85
N GLY A 121 -0.38 -9.70 -5.65
CA GLY A 121 -0.36 -10.34 -4.34
C GLY A 121 1.06 -10.60 -3.85
N VAL A 122 1.94 -11.07 -4.73
CA VAL A 122 3.38 -11.24 -4.44
C VAL A 122 4.00 -9.89 -4.08
N ALA A 123 3.78 -8.85 -4.89
CA ALA A 123 4.30 -7.50 -4.64
C ALA A 123 3.82 -6.92 -3.31
N ALA A 124 2.53 -7.10 -2.98
CA ALA A 124 1.98 -6.64 -1.70
C ALA A 124 2.67 -7.33 -0.51
N VAL A 125 2.87 -8.65 -0.60
CA VAL A 125 3.57 -9.40 0.46
C VAL A 125 5.02 -8.95 0.55
N GLU A 126 5.73 -8.76 -0.57
CA GLU A 126 7.10 -8.26 -0.59
C GLU A 126 7.23 -6.90 0.12
N GLU A 127 6.35 -5.96 -0.20
CA GLU A 127 6.40 -4.61 0.35
C GLU A 127 6.06 -4.57 1.84
N PHE A 128 5.04 -5.33 2.26
CA PHE A 128 4.44 -5.17 3.59
C PHE A 128 4.79 -6.28 4.59
N TRP A 129 5.44 -7.37 4.17
CA TRP A 129 5.80 -8.47 5.07
C TRP A 129 6.60 -8.00 6.29
N LYS A 130 7.50 -7.02 6.10
CA LYS A 130 8.31 -6.41 7.18
C LYS A 130 7.49 -5.83 8.35
N TYR A 131 6.23 -5.43 8.10
CA TYR A 131 5.34 -4.91 9.15
C TYR A 131 4.57 -6.01 9.88
N PHE A 132 4.39 -7.16 9.24
CA PHE A 132 3.66 -8.29 9.78
C PHE A 132 4.62 -9.30 10.45
N GLY A 133 5.51 -9.91 9.65
CA GLY A 133 6.53 -10.85 10.06
C GLY A 133 6.02 -12.17 10.64
N LEU A 134 6.94 -13.12 10.81
CA LEU A 134 6.65 -14.47 11.34
C LEU A 134 6.06 -14.47 12.77
N LYS A 135 6.28 -13.41 13.55
CA LYS A 135 5.81 -13.31 14.94
C LYS A 135 4.29 -13.33 15.07
N ARG A 136 3.57 -12.89 14.01
CA ARG A 136 2.10 -12.86 13.97
C ARG A 136 1.48 -14.14 13.40
N ILE A 137 2.31 -15.08 12.95
CA ILE A 137 1.90 -16.42 12.52
C ILE A 137 1.99 -17.40 13.72
N PRO A 138 0.97 -18.25 13.94
CA PRO A 138 1.02 -19.33 14.92
C PRO A 138 2.27 -20.18 14.74
N GLU A 139 2.88 -20.64 15.84
CA GLU A 139 4.11 -21.43 15.79
C GLU A 139 4.00 -22.66 14.89
N VAL A 140 2.86 -23.36 14.94
CA VAL A 140 2.54 -24.53 14.10
C VAL A 140 2.63 -24.24 12.59
N ASP A 141 2.37 -23.00 12.16
CA ASP A 141 2.37 -22.61 10.76
C ASP A 141 3.65 -21.88 10.32
N ARG A 142 4.56 -21.54 11.25
CA ARG A 142 5.75 -20.73 10.90
C ARG A 142 6.66 -21.40 9.89
N ALA A 143 6.87 -22.72 10.03
CA ALA A 143 7.69 -23.48 9.08
C ALA A 143 7.06 -23.47 7.68
N ARG A 144 5.73 -23.62 7.62
CA ARG A 144 4.95 -23.56 6.38
C ARG A 144 5.05 -22.20 5.71
N VAL A 145 4.89 -21.13 6.49
CA VAL A 145 5.01 -19.75 5.99
C VAL A 145 6.44 -19.43 5.54
N ALA A 146 7.46 -19.88 6.28
CA ALA A 146 8.85 -19.69 5.87
C ALA A 146 9.14 -20.38 4.53
N ALA A 147 8.65 -21.61 4.33
CA ALA A 147 8.78 -22.32 3.06
C ALA A 147 8.05 -21.58 1.91
N LEU A 148 6.86 -21.03 2.17
CA LEU A 148 6.13 -20.21 1.20
C LEU A 148 6.94 -18.97 0.80
N LEU A 149 7.42 -18.19 1.77
CA LEU A 149 8.20 -16.98 1.47
C LEU A 149 9.47 -17.29 0.68
N LEU A 150 10.14 -18.40 1.00
CA LEU A 150 11.30 -18.86 0.24
C LEU A 150 10.95 -19.23 -1.20
N HIS A 151 9.84 -19.94 -1.41
CA HIS A 151 9.35 -20.33 -2.74
C HIS A 151 9.06 -19.11 -3.62
N TYR A 152 8.49 -18.05 -3.04
CA TYR A 152 8.21 -16.79 -3.72
C TYR A 152 9.35 -15.75 -3.62
N GLU A 153 10.51 -16.16 -3.10
CA GLU A 153 11.71 -15.32 -2.96
C GLU A 153 11.53 -14.02 -2.14
N ILE A 154 10.53 -13.98 -1.26
CA ILE A 154 10.21 -12.82 -0.43
C ILE A 154 11.21 -12.64 0.71
N GLY A 155 11.77 -11.43 0.85
CA GLY A 155 12.59 -11.04 1.99
C GLY A 155 14.05 -11.53 1.94
N LYS A 156 14.55 -11.81 0.73
CA LYS A 156 15.98 -11.98 0.47
C LYS A 156 16.73 -10.65 0.57
#